data_AF-A0A7S3SDI4-F1
#
_entry.id   AF-A0A7S3SDI4-F1
#
_cell.length_a   1.000
_cell.length_b   1.000
_cell.length_c   1.000
_cell.angle_alpha   90.00
_cell.angle_beta   90.00
_cell.angle_gamma   90.00
#
_symmetry.space_group_name_H-M   'P 1'
#
loop_
_entity.id
_entity.type
_entity.pdbx_description
1 polymer ?
#
loop_
_entity_poly.entity_id
_entity_poly.type
_entity_poly.pdbx_seq_one_letter_code
_entity_poly.pdbx_strand_id
1 'polypeptide(L)'
;MPRRQLLIGLAAPALAAVPALTAPPAASLAVHAAARQMHSFREAACGSAAARRRAVRCGRVVCALSPAYDSTMRYAAVDWAKNLRTLPTSTILKRISSPLLFNVLVTVLICASQAFGAPLPPLPPLPHQLLGSALGLLLVFRTNAAYDRFWEARKQWGVVTSECRALAGHAVIFMTPQQALPLLSLTAAFPVVVKTYLRGERDSRRLKALLAPSEVLALDAVVNQPQYVLARLRQLAQAGRQVGVSEKEREMLLKSVGVLGERIYNTPIPLSYSRHTSRFLIFYASTLPLAIVGALGWATVPVMATLCWALFGILEIGNLIEEPFTAYESQRRPLLPLTEARREDAERVAEAQPR
;
A
#
# COMPACT_ATOMS: atom_id res chain seq x y z
N MET A 1 38.40 38.63 39.69
CA MET A 1 37.33 39.66 39.81
C MET A 1 37.05 40.18 38.40
N PRO A 2 35.83 40.10 37.87
CA PRO A 2 35.53 39.10 36.83
C PRO A 2 35.45 39.61 35.37
N ARG A 3 35.74 38.66 34.46
CA ARG A 3 35.56 38.70 33.00
C ARG A 3 34.07 38.57 32.63
N ARG A 4 33.58 39.45 31.76
CA ARG A 4 32.24 39.35 31.12
C ARG A 4 32.27 38.30 30.01
N GLN A 5 31.54 37.21 30.21
CA GLN A 5 31.19 36.23 29.19
C GLN A 5 29.86 36.63 28.52
N LEU A 6 29.83 36.65 27.19
CA LEU A 6 28.61 36.77 26.40
C LEU A 6 27.92 35.40 26.35
N LEU A 7 26.84 35.26 27.12
CA LEU A 7 25.87 34.15 27.04
C LEU A 7 24.72 34.62 26.14
N ILE A 8 24.63 34.06 24.93
CA ILE A 8 23.42 34.13 24.11
C ILE A 8 22.49 33.02 24.60
N GLY A 9 21.41 33.43 25.27
CA GLY A 9 20.47 32.55 25.95
C GLY A 9 19.58 31.75 24.99
N LEU A 10 19.65 30.44 25.10
CA LEU A 10 18.57 29.52 24.75
C LEU A 10 17.61 29.46 25.95
N ALA A 11 16.56 30.29 25.92
CA ALA A 11 15.41 30.15 26.81
C ALA A 11 14.36 29.29 26.10
N ALA A 12 14.12 28.08 26.63
CA ALA A 12 13.00 27.24 26.26
C ALA A 12 11.68 27.92 26.71
N PRO A 13 10.65 28.04 25.87
CA PRO A 13 9.33 28.42 26.36
C PRO A 13 8.72 27.21 27.07
N ALA A 14 8.31 27.47 28.32
CA ALA A 14 7.60 26.54 29.18
C ALA A 14 6.33 25.98 28.49
N LEU A 15 6.08 24.68 28.67
CA LEU A 15 4.81 24.04 28.35
C LEU A 15 3.69 24.75 29.12
N ALA A 16 2.93 25.61 28.44
CA ALA A 16 1.61 25.99 28.89
C ALA A 16 0.68 24.78 28.71
N ALA A 17 0.14 24.28 29.82
CA ALA A 17 -0.88 23.24 29.84
C ALA A 17 -2.09 23.68 29.01
N VAL A 18 -2.39 22.93 27.95
CA VAL A 18 -3.63 23.08 27.17
C VAL A 18 -4.80 22.70 28.08
N PRO A 19 -5.78 23.58 28.32
CA PRO A 19 -6.93 23.24 29.14
C PRO A 19 -7.75 22.15 28.44
N ALA A 20 -8.11 21.12 29.20
CA ALA A 20 -8.99 20.06 28.74
C ALA A 20 -10.30 20.68 28.22
N LEU A 21 -10.53 20.59 26.91
CA LEU A 21 -11.84 20.86 26.32
C LEU A 21 -12.82 19.84 26.92
N THR A 22 -13.59 20.29 27.91
CA THR A 22 -14.81 19.62 28.32
C THR A 22 -15.77 19.63 27.14
N ALA A 23 -16.04 18.44 26.59
CA ALA A 23 -16.99 18.28 25.50
C ALA A 23 -18.37 18.82 25.95
N PRO A 24 -19.09 19.58 25.11
CA PRO A 24 -20.40 20.10 25.46
C PRO A 24 -21.40 18.95 25.70
N PRO A 25 -22.41 19.12 26.58
CA PRO A 25 -23.37 18.08 26.97
C PRO A 25 -24.25 17.55 25.82
N ALA A 26 -24.20 18.17 24.62
CA ALA A 26 -24.84 17.65 23.42
C ALA A 26 -24.08 16.47 22.78
N ALA A 27 -22.75 16.38 22.96
CA ALA A 27 -21.94 15.29 22.45
C ALA A 27 -22.18 13.99 23.23
N SER A 28 -22.48 14.07 24.53
CA SER A 28 -22.83 12.89 25.34
C SER A 28 -24.21 12.34 24.95
N LEU A 29 -25.16 13.19 24.58
CA LEU A 29 -26.47 12.78 24.05
C LEU A 29 -26.37 12.10 22.69
N ALA A 30 -25.53 12.59 21.77
CA ALA A 30 -25.29 11.96 20.47
C ALA A 30 -24.55 10.60 20.60
N VAL A 31 -23.58 10.52 21.51
CA VAL A 31 -22.88 9.26 21.83
C VAL A 31 -23.80 8.27 22.55
N HIS A 32 -24.68 8.72 23.45
CA HIS A 32 -25.68 7.86 24.09
C HIS A 32 -26.81 7.45 23.13
N ALA A 33 -27.17 8.30 22.16
CA ALA A 33 -28.11 7.96 21.09
C ALA A 33 -27.50 6.91 20.15
N ALA A 34 -26.24 7.09 19.74
CA ALA A 34 -25.49 6.11 18.95
C ALA A 34 -25.25 4.79 19.71
N ALA A 35 -25.00 4.83 21.02
CA ALA A 35 -24.86 3.65 21.86
C ALA A 35 -26.20 2.92 22.07
N ARG A 36 -27.32 3.66 22.22
CA ARG A 36 -28.68 3.09 22.21
C ARG A 36 -29.05 2.51 20.85
N GLN A 37 -28.61 3.11 19.74
CA GLN A 37 -28.75 2.58 18.39
C GLN A 37 -27.92 1.30 18.18
N MET A 38 -26.71 1.22 18.75
CA MET A 38 -25.92 -0.03 18.76
C MET A 38 -26.57 -1.12 19.62
N HIS A 39 -27.22 -0.76 20.73
CA HIS A 39 -28.00 -1.69 21.55
C HIS A 39 -29.26 -2.18 20.80
N SER A 40 -29.96 -1.29 20.10
CA SER A 40 -31.11 -1.66 19.26
C SER A 40 -30.70 -2.49 18.04
N PHE A 41 -29.49 -2.32 17.48
CA PHE A 41 -28.93 -3.24 16.49
C PHE A 41 -28.60 -4.64 17.07
N ARG A 42 -28.21 -4.70 18.34
CA ARG A 42 -27.98 -5.95 19.08
C ARG A 42 -29.29 -6.70 19.35
N GLU A 43 -30.36 -5.97 19.61
CA GLU A 43 -31.70 -6.48 19.94
C GLU A 43 -32.57 -6.74 18.69
N ALA A 44 -32.55 -5.89 17.67
CA ALA A 44 -33.26 -6.06 16.41
C ALA A 44 -32.67 -7.16 15.50
N ALA A 45 -31.43 -7.59 15.76
CA ALA A 45 -30.86 -8.82 15.22
C ALA A 45 -31.50 -10.11 15.83
N CYS A 46 -32.71 -10.03 16.38
CA CYS A 46 -33.49 -11.14 16.97
C CYS A 46 -34.08 -12.14 15.97
N GLY A 47 -33.73 -12.08 14.68
CA GLY A 47 -34.21 -13.08 13.70
C GLY A 47 -33.51 -14.44 13.78
N SER A 48 -32.20 -14.48 14.12
CA SER A 48 -31.45 -15.74 14.33
C SER A 48 -30.06 -15.51 14.93
N ALA A 49 -29.49 -16.54 15.58
CA ALA A 49 -28.11 -16.51 16.08
C ALA A 49 -27.06 -16.23 14.99
N ALA A 50 -27.36 -16.53 13.72
CA ALA A 50 -26.49 -16.26 12.57
C ALA A 50 -26.41 -14.76 12.23
N ALA A 51 -27.54 -14.04 12.31
CA ALA A 51 -27.59 -12.60 12.07
C ALA A 51 -26.78 -11.82 13.12
N ARG A 52 -26.89 -12.20 14.40
CA ARG A 52 -26.09 -11.62 15.50
C ARG A 52 -24.58 -11.80 15.29
N ARG A 53 -24.12 -13.00 14.88
CA ARG A 53 -22.70 -13.25 14.59
C ARG A 53 -22.19 -12.41 13.41
N ARG A 54 -23.03 -12.20 12.38
CA ARG A 54 -22.66 -11.37 11.21
C ARG A 54 -22.56 -9.89 11.56
N ALA A 55 -23.48 -9.35 12.37
CA ALA A 55 -23.46 -7.96 12.84
C ALA A 55 -22.20 -7.65 13.67
N VAL A 56 -21.85 -8.53 14.62
CA VAL A 56 -20.64 -8.37 15.46
C VAL A 56 -19.35 -8.43 14.62
N ARG A 57 -19.29 -9.32 13.60
CA ARG A 57 -18.17 -9.38 12.67
C ARG A 57 -18.06 -8.12 11.81
N CYS A 58 -19.17 -7.60 11.29
CA CYS A 58 -19.18 -6.36 10.52
C CYS A 58 -18.67 -5.18 11.35
N GLY A 59 -19.13 -5.02 12.60
CA GLY A 59 -18.65 -3.97 13.50
C GLY A 59 -17.14 -4.05 13.75
N ARG A 60 -16.59 -5.26 13.96
CA ARG A 60 -15.14 -5.45 14.11
C ARG A 60 -14.37 -5.09 12.84
N VAL A 61 -14.88 -5.43 11.65
CA VAL A 61 -14.24 -5.09 10.38
C VAL A 61 -14.26 -3.58 10.14
N VAL A 62 -15.36 -2.89 10.46
CA VAL A 62 -15.47 -1.44 10.34
C VAL A 62 -14.52 -0.71 11.30
N CYS A 63 -14.39 -1.17 12.55
CA CYS A 63 -13.39 -0.63 13.48
C CYS A 63 -11.96 -0.94 13.02
N ALA A 64 -11.73 -2.12 12.46
CA ALA A 64 -10.46 -2.52 11.85
C ALA A 64 -10.19 -1.83 10.50
N LEU A 65 -11.07 -0.94 10.03
CA LEU A 65 -10.75 -0.02 8.94
C LEU A 65 -10.13 1.29 9.47
N SER A 66 -10.00 1.49 10.79
CA SER A 66 -9.36 2.69 11.38
C SER A 66 -7.85 2.71 11.08
N PRO A 67 -7.31 3.79 10.49
CA PRO A 67 -5.92 3.86 10.03
C PRO A 67 -4.98 4.21 11.19
N ALA A 68 -5.10 3.53 12.33
CA ALA A 68 -4.13 3.65 13.40
C ALA A 68 -2.79 3.12 12.84
N TYR A 69 -1.93 4.04 12.46
CA TYR A 69 -0.57 3.76 12.03
C TYR A 69 0.13 3.08 13.20
N ASP A 70 0.43 1.78 13.09
CA ASP A 70 1.43 1.21 13.99
C ASP A 70 2.72 2.00 13.77
N SER A 71 3.24 2.58 14.86
CA SER A 71 4.46 3.38 14.92
C SER A 71 5.72 2.63 14.46
N THR A 72 5.58 1.34 14.14
CA THR A 72 6.65 0.40 13.78
C THR A 72 7.09 0.43 12.31
N MET A 73 6.52 1.31 11.47
CA MET A 73 6.83 1.37 10.04
C MET A 73 7.62 2.60 9.57
N ARG A 74 8.15 3.41 10.49
CA ARG A 74 9.09 4.49 10.14
C ARG A 74 10.51 4.00 10.30
N TYR A 75 11.35 4.28 9.32
CA TYR A 75 12.80 4.13 9.44
C TYR A 75 13.28 4.87 10.69
N ALA A 76 13.91 4.16 11.62
CA ALA A 76 14.67 4.78 12.69
C ALA A 76 16.12 4.90 12.23
N ALA A 77 16.74 6.07 12.40
CA ALA A 77 18.14 6.29 12.04
C ALA A 77 19.11 5.28 12.71
N VAL A 78 18.69 4.69 13.83
CA VAL A 78 19.45 3.70 14.61
C VAL A 78 19.53 2.33 13.92
N ASP A 79 18.65 2.03 12.96
CA ASP A 79 18.57 0.72 12.29
C ASP A 79 19.60 0.50 11.17
N TRP A 80 20.49 1.48 10.89
CA TRP A 80 21.41 1.43 9.75
C TRP A 80 22.27 0.16 9.71
N ALA A 81 22.80 -0.29 10.86
CA ALA A 81 23.65 -1.48 10.94
C ALA A 81 22.87 -2.78 10.67
N LYS A 82 21.61 -2.82 11.13
CA LYS A 82 20.69 -3.93 10.86
C LYS A 82 20.33 -3.98 9.37
N ASN A 83 20.12 -2.82 8.74
CA ASN A 83 19.85 -2.72 7.32
C ASN A 83 21.05 -3.19 6.48
N LEU A 84 22.27 -2.83 6.88
CA LEU A 84 23.48 -3.29 6.20
C LEU A 84 23.64 -4.82 6.30
N ARG A 85 23.40 -5.40 7.49
CA ARG A 85 23.47 -6.86 7.71
C ARG A 85 22.39 -7.64 6.97
N THR A 86 21.26 -7.01 6.65
CA THR A 86 20.13 -7.65 5.94
C THR A 86 20.15 -7.41 4.43
N LEU A 87 21.15 -6.70 3.90
CA LEU A 87 21.35 -6.55 2.46
C LEU A 87 21.33 -7.87 1.67
N PRO A 88 22.06 -8.95 2.04
CA PRO A 88 22.08 -10.19 1.26
C PRO A 88 20.73 -10.91 1.22
N THR A 89 19.84 -10.64 2.18
CA THR A 89 18.50 -11.25 2.23
C THR A 89 17.41 -10.38 1.60
N SER A 90 17.77 -9.22 1.06
CA SER A 90 16.84 -8.23 0.51
C SER A 90 16.11 -8.71 -0.76
N THR A 91 14.80 -8.45 -0.79
CA THR A 91 13.91 -8.39 -1.97
C THR A 91 14.56 -7.83 -3.22
N ILE A 92 15.01 -6.60 -3.08
CA ILE A 92 15.50 -5.80 -4.20
C ILE A 92 16.75 -6.47 -4.76
N LEU A 93 17.67 -6.90 -3.88
CA LEU A 93 18.92 -7.54 -4.31
C LEU A 93 18.67 -8.84 -5.08
N LYS A 94 17.72 -9.68 -4.63
CA LYS A 94 17.36 -10.92 -5.33
C LYS A 94 16.78 -10.64 -6.72
N ARG A 95 16.01 -9.57 -6.88
CA ARG A 95 15.40 -9.18 -8.15
C ARG A 95 16.40 -8.62 -9.16
N ILE A 96 17.35 -7.82 -8.69
CA ILE A 96 18.42 -7.28 -9.54
C ILE A 96 19.60 -8.25 -9.69
N SER A 97 19.55 -9.45 -9.09
CA SER A 97 20.65 -10.39 -9.10
C SER A 97 21.10 -10.78 -10.51
N SER A 98 20.15 -11.00 -11.43
CA SER A 98 20.46 -11.34 -12.82
C SER A 98 21.26 -10.24 -13.55
N PRO A 99 20.80 -8.97 -13.64
CA PRO A 99 21.58 -7.92 -14.29
C PRO A 99 22.85 -7.57 -13.51
N LEU A 100 22.85 -7.67 -12.18
CA LEU A 100 24.04 -7.42 -11.35
C LEU A 100 25.14 -8.44 -11.64
N LEU A 101 24.83 -9.73 -11.57
CA LEU A 101 25.78 -10.82 -11.85
C LEU A 101 26.32 -10.75 -13.28
N PHE A 102 25.44 -10.45 -14.24
CA PHE A 102 25.86 -10.26 -15.63
C PHE A 102 26.90 -9.14 -15.78
N ASN A 103 26.67 -7.95 -15.23
CA ASN A 103 27.62 -6.84 -15.35
C ASN A 103 28.91 -7.07 -14.56
N VAL A 104 28.84 -7.75 -13.40
CA VAL A 104 30.03 -8.15 -12.65
C VAL A 104 30.86 -9.16 -13.46
N LEU A 105 30.22 -10.15 -14.08
CA LEU A 105 30.89 -11.13 -14.94
C LEU A 105 31.57 -10.44 -16.14
N VAL A 106 30.86 -9.55 -16.83
CA VAL A 106 31.43 -8.74 -17.93
C VAL A 106 32.65 -7.95 -17.46
N THR A 107 32.57 -7.33 -16.28
CA THR A 107 33.69 -6.56 -15.70
C THR A 107 34.88 -7.46 -15.40
N VAL A 108 34.66 -8.65 -14.80
CA VAL A 108 35.72 -9.62 -14.50
C VAL A 108 36.38 -10.10 -15.78
N LEU A 109 35.62 -10.38 -16.84
CA LEU A 109 36.15 -10.79 -18.14
C LEU A 109 37.04 -9.68 -18.76
N ILE A 110 36.64 -8.42 -18.65
CA ILE A 110 37.43 -7.28 -19.14
C ILE A 110 38.73 -7.12 -18.33
N CYS A 111 38.67 -7.22 -16.99
CA CYS A 111 39.86 -7.19 -16.15
C CYS A 111 40.81 -8.36 -16.45
N ALA A 112 40.26 -9.56 -16.65
CA ALA A 112 41.03 -10.75 -16.99
C ALA A 112 41.70 -10.61 -18.36
N SER A 113 40.99 -10.09 -19.37
CA SER A 113 41.57 -9.91 -20.71
C SER A 113 42.79 -8.98 -20.68
N GLN A 114 42.74 -7.91 -19.87
CA GLN A 114 43.90 -7.05 -19.65
C GLN A 114 45.04 -7.77 -18.93
N ALA A 115 44.74 -8.58 -17.90
CA ALA A 115 45.75 -9.32 -17.14
C ALA A 115 46.46 -10.40 -17.98
N PHE A 116 45.75 -11.04 -18.92
CA PHE A 116 46.30 -12.07 -19.81
C PHE A 116 46.93 -11.51 -21.10
N GLY A 117 47.11 -10.20 -21.20
CA GLY A 117 47.79 -9.58 -22.36
C GLY A 117 46.95 -9.45 -23.63
N ALA A 118 45.62 -9.60 -23.53
CA ALA A 118 44.66 -9.36 -24.61
C ALA A 118 43.73 -8.17 -24.25
N PRO A 119 44.27 -6.94 -24.13
CA PRO A 119 43.47 -5.78 -23.76
C PRO A 119 42.45 -5.46 -24.85
N LEU A 120 41.20 -5.29 -24.44
CA LEU A 120 40.16 -4.75 -25.32
C LEU A 120 40.43 -3.26 -25.58
N PRO A 121 39.98 -2.71 -26.74
CA PRO A 121 40.12 -1.29 -27.03
C PRO A 121 39.47 -0.44 -25.94
N PRO A 122 40.22 0.49 -25.31
CA PRO A 122 39.65 1.35 -24.28
C PRO A 122 38.63 2.30 -24.91
N LEU A 123 37.52 2.52 -24.21
CA LEU A 123 36.54 3.53 -24.61
C LEU A 123 36.90 4.87 -23.95
N PRO A 124 36.74 6.01 -24.65
CA PRO A 124 36.94 7.31 -24.02
C PRO A 124 35.92 7.51 -22.89
N PRO A 125 36.31 8.08 -21.73
CA PRO A 125 35.42 8.23 -20.58
C PRO A 125 34.38 9.35 -20.75
N LEU A 126 34.62 10.32 -21.64
CA LEU A 126 33.76 11.51 -21.82
C LEU A 126 32.31 11.14 -22.22
N PRO A 127 32.05 10.26 -23.22
CA PRO A 127 30.70 9.78 -23.51
C PRO A 127 30.00 9.17 -22.29
N HIS A 128 30.68 8.33 -21.50
CA HIS A 128 30.09 7.72 -20.30
C HIS A 128 29.77 8.75 -19.22
N GLN A 129 30.56 9.81 -19.05
CA GLN A 129 30.23 10.88 -18.12
C GLN A 129 28.94 11.62 -18.52
N LEU A 130 28.76 11.91 -19.81
CA LEU A 130 27.55 12.55 -20.34
C LEU A 130 26.33 11.62 -20.29
N LEU A 131 26.51 10.35 -20.65
CA LEU A 131 25.43 9.35 -20.58
C LEU A 131 25.04 9.06 -19.12
N GLY A 132 26.00 9.05 -18.20
CA GLY A 132 25.78 8.82 -16.78
C GLY A 132 24.93 9.92 -16.13
N SER A 133 25.20 11.18 -16.46
CA SER A 133 24.38 12.31 -15.97
C SER A 133 22.96 12.27 -16.54
N ALA A 134 22.81 11.99 -17.84
CA ALA A 134 21.51 11.81 -18.48
C ALA A 134 20.72 10.63 -17.87
N LEU A 135 21.39 9.50 -17.62
CA LEU A 135 20.81 8.33 -17.00
C LEU A 135 20.34 8.59 -15.56
N GLY A 136 21.14 9.33 -14.77
CA GLY A 136 20.76 9.77 -13.43
C GLY A 136 19.46 10.58 -13.45
N LEU A 137 19.36 11.55 -14.36
CA LEU A 137 18.14 12.35 -14.53
C LEU A 137 16.93 11.50 -14.95
N LEU A 138 17.10 10.57 -15.90
CA LEU A 138 16.04 9.65 -16.31
C LEU A 138 15.55 8.75 -15.17
N LEU A 139 16.47 8.25 -14.34
CA LEU A 139 16.11 7.46 -13.16
C LEU A 139 15.29 8.27 -12.16
N VAL A 140 15.67 9.52 -11.90
CA VAL A 140 14.93 10.42 -11.00
C VAL A 140 13.51 10.68 -11.51
N PHE A 141 13.36 11.02 -12.79
CA PHE A 141 12.03 11.22 -13.37
C PHE A 141 11.18 9.95 -13.31
N ARG A 142 11.77 8.79 -13.56
CA ARG A 142 11.08 7.50 -13.41
C ARG A 142 10.59 7.28 -11.98
N THR A 143 11.46 7.44 -10.99
CA THR A 143 11.10 7.22 -9.59
C THR A 143 10.05 8.20 -9.10
N ASN A 144 10.09 9.46 -9.58
CA ASN A 144 9.07 10.46 -9.26
C ASN A 144 7.71 10.09 -9.86
N ALA A 145 7.66 9.69 -11.14
CA ALA A 145 6.43 9.26 -11.77
C ALA A 145 5.81 8.03 -11.09
N ALA A 146 6.64 7.07 -10.67
CA ALA A 146 6.19 5.91 -9.88
C ALA A 146 5.65 6.35 -8.51
N TYR A 147 6.34 7.26 -7.82
CA TYR A 147 5.92 7.79 -6.53
C TYR A 147 4.58 8.53 -6.61
N ASP A 148 4.38 9.37 -7.63
CA ASP A 148 3.13 10.10 -7.85
C ASP A 148 1.96 9.13 -8.03
N ARG A 149 2.16 8.06 -8.80
CA ARG A 149 1.16 6.99 -8.96
C ARG A 149 0.86 6.28 -7.66
N PHE A 150 1.89 5.93 -6.88
CA PHE A 150 1.72 5.33 -5.56
C PHE A 150 0.92 6.24 -4.62
N TRP A 151 1.27 7.52 -4.58
CA TRP A 151 0.61 8.51 -3.75
C TRP A 151 -0.84 8.73 -4.16
N GLU A 152 -1.12 8.78 -5.47
CA GLU A 152 -2.48 8.90 -5.98
C GLU A 152 -3.31 7.67 -5.63
N ALA A 153 -2.79 6.46 -5.82
CA ALA A 153 -3.44 5.23 -5.37
C ALA A 153 -3.74 5.25 -3.86
N ARG A 154 -2.81 5.78 -3.05
CA ARG A 154 -3.00 5.93 -1.61
C ARG A 154 -4.13 6.90 -1.27
N LYS A 155 -4.21 8.05 -1.94
CA LYS A 155 -5.31 9.03 -1.78
C LYS A 155 -6.64 8.39 -2.13
N GLN A 156 -6.72 7.70 -3.27
CA GLN A 156 -7.95 7.03 -3.71
C GLN A 156 -8.39 5.96 -2.72
N TRP A 157 -7.46 5.17 -2.19
CA TRP A 157 -7.78 4.22 -1.11
C TRP A 157 -8.27 4.93 0.16
N GLY A 158 -7.73 6.11 0.46
CA GLY A 158 -8.22 6.97 1.55
C GLY A 158 -9.70 7.35 1.36
N VAL A 159 -10.06 7.80 0.15
CA VAL A 159 -11.44 8.12 -0.24
C VAL A 159 -12.35 6.90 -0.08
N VAL A 160 -11.94 5.73 -0.61
CA VAL A 160 -12.72 4.48 -0.47
C VAL A 160 -13.00 4.16 1.00
N THR A 161 -12.00 4.22 1.87
CA THR A 161 -12.21 3.93 3.30
C THR A 161 -13.09 4.97 3.99
N SER A 162 -12.95 6.25 3.62
CA SER A 162 -13.76 7.34 4.18
C SER A 162 -15.23 7.20 3.78
N GLU A 163 -15.50 6.99 2.49
CA GLU A 163 -16.86 6.82 1.97
C GLU A 163 -17.52 5.53 2.47
N CYS A 164 -16.76 4.44 2.67
CA CYS A 164 -17.31 3.24 3.30
C CYS A 164 -17.76 3.52 4.76
N ARG A 165 -17.00 4.33 5.52
CA ARG A 165 -17.41 4.73 6.88
C ARG A 165 -18.61 5.67 6.87
N ALA A 166 -18.64 6.63 5.94
CA ALA A 166 -19.77 7.54 5.78
C ALA A 166 -21.05 6.78 5.42
N LEU A 167 -20.98 5.88 4.43
CA LEU A 167 -22.08 5.01 4.02
C LEU A 167 -22.57 4.12 5.17
N ALA A 168 -21.66 3.53 5.94
CA ALA A 168 -22.01 2.75 7.11
C ALA A 168 -22.71 3.59 8.19
N GLY A 169 -22.21 4.80 8.45
CA GLY A 169 -22.83 5.75 9.38
C GLY A 169 -24.25 6.15 8.95
N HIS A 170 -24.42 6.56 7.69
CA HIS A 170 -25.73 6.90 7.13
C HIS A 170 -26.71 5.72 7.20
N ALA A 171 -26.27 4.50 6.91
CA ALA A 171 -27.12 3.32 6.99
C ALA A 171 -27.59 3.04 8.43
N VAL A 172 -26.73 3.22 9.43
CA VAL A 172 -27.11 3.03 10.85
C VAL A 172 -28.09 4.10 11.33
N ILE A 173 -27.97 5.33 10.82
CA ILE A 173 -28.82 6.46 11.23
C ILE A 173 -30.19 6.38 10.54
N PHE A 174 -30.23 6.14 9.23
CA PHE A 174 -31.44 6.29 8.42
C PHE A 174 -32.23 4.99 8.25
N MET A 175 -31.63 3.82 8.43
CA MET A 175 -32.29 2.54 8.15
C MET A 175 -32.60 1.74 9.41
N THR A 176 -33.59 0.87 9.30
CA THR A 176 -33.84 -0.16 10.31
C THR A 176 -32.70 -1.19 10.33
N PRO A 177 -32.41 -1.84 11.47
CA PRO A 177 -31.32 -2.81 11.57
C PRO A 177 -31.39 -3.94 10.55
N GLN A 178 -32.59 -4.43 10.22
CA GLN A 178 -32.80 -5.50 9.24
C GLN A 178 -32.36 -5.08 7.83
N GLN A 179 -32.51 -3.80 7.49
CA GLN A 179 -32.16 -3.23 6.17
C GLN A 179 -30.70 -2.78 6.09
N ALA A 180 -30.18 -2.22 7.18
CA ALA A 180 -28.79 -1.80 7.24
C ALA A 180 -27.82 -2.99 7.23
N LEU A 181 -28.18 -4.15 7.79
CA LEU A 181 -27.26 -5.30 7.85
C LEU A 181 -26.73 -5.78 6.47
N PRO A 182 -27.57 -5.99 5.44
CA PRO A 182 -27.10 -6.30 4.09
C PRO A 182 -26.19 -5.20 3.51
N LEU A 183 -26.56 -3.93 3.70
CA LEU A 183 -25.80 -2.79 3.18
C LEU A 183 -24.45 -2.68 3.87
N LEU A 184 -24.39 -2.77 5.21
CA LEU A 184 -23.16 -2.79 6.00
C LEU A 184 -22.24 -3.96 5.63
N SER A 185 -22.83 -5.14 5.37
CA SER A 185 -22.06 -6.33 4.96
C SER A 185 -21.39 -6.13 3.60
N LEU A 186 -22.12 -5.54 2.62
CA LEU A 186 -21.58 -5.20 1.31
C LEU A 186 -20.56 -4.05 1.37
N THR A 187 -20.81 -3.02 2.19
CA THR A 187 -19.88 -1.92 2.43
C THR A 187 -18.57 -2.41 3.05
N ALA A 188 -18.62 -3.37 3.98
CA ALA A 188 -17.44 -4.00 4.55
C ALA A 188 -16.71 -4.92 3.54
N ALA A 189 -17.45 -5.57 2.65
CA ALA A 189 -16.89 -6.42 1.60
C ALA A 189 -16.26 -5.62 0.45
N PHE A 190 -16.74 -4.41 0.16
CA PHE A 190 -16.33 -3.61 -1.00
C PHE A 190 -14.81 -3.38 -1.08
N PRO A 191 -14.09 -2.94 -0.04
CA PRO A 191 -12.64 -2.81 -0.10
C PRO A 191 -11.91 -4.13 -0.39
N VAL A 192 -12.43 -5.25 0.11
CA VAL A 192 -11.83 -6.58 -0.13
C VAL A 192 -12.01 -6.98 -1.60
N VAL A 193 -13.20 -6.72 -2.16
CA VAL A 193 -13.51 -6.99 -3.58
C VAL A 193 -12.67 -6.10 -4.50
N VAL A 194 -12.57 -4.80 -4.23
CA VAL A 194 -11.73 -3.89 -5.02
C VAL A 194 -10.27 -4.32 -4.99
N LYS A 195 -9.73 -4.68 -3.81
CA LYS A 195 -8.35 -5.14 -3.65
C LYS A 195 -8.07 -6.42 -4.45
N THR A 196 -8.93 -7.42 -4.34
CA THR A 196 -8.77 -8.70 -5.05
C THR A 196 -8.92 -8.52 -6.56
N TYR A 197 -9.89 -7.72 -7.00
CA TYR A 197 -10.08 -7.35 -8.40
C TYR A 197 -8.84 -6.64 -9.00
N LEU A 198 -8.27 -5.66 -8.31
CA LEU A 198 -7.06 -4.94 -8.75
C LEU A 198 -5.81 -5.83 -8.80
N ARG A 199 -5.82 -6.96 -8.09
CA ARG A 199 -4.76 -7.97 -8.11
C ARG A 199 -4.96 -9.05 -9.16
N GLY A 200 -6.12 -9.09 -9.83
CA GLY A 200 -6.52 -10.23 -10.65
C GLY A 200 -6.79 -11.49 -9.84
N GLU A 201 -6.93 -11.39 -8.52
CA GLU A 201 -7.26 -12.50 -7.63
C GLU A 201 -8.78 -12.69 -7.56
N ARG A 202 -9.26 -13.94 -7.48
CA ARG A 202 -10.69 -14.29 -7.29
C ARG A 202 -10.91 -15.11 -6.01
N ASP A 203 -10.30 -14.70 -4.89
CA ASP A 203 -10.45 -15.41 -3.62
C ASP A 203 -11.71 -14.99 -2.85
N SER A 204 -12.75 -15.82 -2.97
CA SER A 204 -14.04 -15.61 -2.31
C SER A 204 -14.06 -16.13 -0.86
N ARG A 205 -12.99 -16.76 -0.34
CA ARG A 205 -12.95 -17.32 1.02
C ARG A 205 -13.21 -16.27 2.10
N ARG A 206 -12.59 -15.10 1.97
CA ARG A 206 -12.80 -13.97 2.91
C ARG A 206 -14.22 -13.40 2.81
N LEU A 207 -14.81 -13.44 1.62
CA LEU A 207 -16.15 -12.92 1.35
C LEU A 207 -17.26 -13.82 1.93
N LYS A 208 -17.04 -15.14 1.99
CA LYS A 208 -17.97 -16.10 2.63
C LYS A 208 -18.23 -15.79 4.12
N ALA A 209 -17.30 -15.13 4.79
CA ALA A 209 -17.46 -14.72 6.19
C ALA A 209 -18.32 -13.45 6.36
N LEU A 210 -18.43 -12.62 5.32
CA LEU A 210 -19.10 -11.31 5.33
C LEU A 210 -20.47 -11.36 4.64
N LEU A 211 -20.56 -12.03 3.50
CA LEU A 211 -21.73 -12.02 2.62
C LEU A 211 -22.57 -13.29 2.76
N ALA A 212 -23.83 -13.22 2.31
CA ALA A 212 -24.69 -14.39 2.17
C ALA A 212 -24.18 -15.33 1.07
N PRO A 213 -24.41 -16.65 1.15
CA PRO A 213 -23.97 -17.59 0.12
C PRO A 213 -24.47 -17.22 -1.28
N SER A 214 -25.70 -16.73 -1.40
CA SER A 214 -26.28 -16.26 -2.66
C SER A 214 -25.52 -15.05 -3.26
N GLU A 215 -25.13 -14.11 -2.42
CA GLU A 215 -24.36 -12.92 -2.83
C GLU A 215 -22.93 -13.29 -3.25
N VAL A 216 -22.31 -14.28 -2.59
CA VAL A 216 -20.98 -14.78 -3.01
C VAL A 216 -21.07 -15.47 -4.37
N LEU A 217 -22.07 -16.33 -4.58
CA LEU A 217 -22.28 -16.99 -5.88
C LEU A 217 -22.52 -15.99 -7.01
N ALA A 218 -23.33 -14.96 -6.75
CA ALA A 218 -23.58 -13.90 -7.73
C ALA A 218 -22.32 -13.09 -8.04
N LEU A 219 -21.49 -12.82 -7.03
CA LEU A 219 -20.22 -12.11 -7.21
C LEU A 219 -19.18 -12.94 -7.99
N ASP A 220 -19.17 -14.26 -7.80
CA ASP A 220 -18.28 -15.17 -8.53
C ASP A 220 -18.67 -15.29 -10.00
N ALA A 221 -19.95 -15.10 -10.33
CA ALA A 221 -20.47 -15.16 -11.69
C ALA A 221 -20.19 -13.91 -12.54
N VAL A 222 -19.88 -12.76 -11.92
CA VAL A 222 -19.74 -11.47 -12.62
C VAL A 222 -18.27 -11.14 -12.90
N VAL A 223 -18.00 -10.65 -14.12
CA VAL A 223 -16.65 -10.22 -14.54
C VAL A 223 -16.17 -8.99 -13.77
N ASN A 224 -17.02 -7.96 -13.66
CA ASN A 224 -16.71 -6.71 -12.93
C ASN A 224 -17.31 -6.73 -11.52
N GLN A 225 -16.60 -7.41 -10.60
CA GLN A 225 -17.03 -7.60 -9.22
C GLN A 225 -17.24 -6.30 -8.43
N PRO A 226 -16.35 -5.28 -8.51
CA PRO A 226 -16.58 -4.00 -7.84
C PRO A 226 -17.87 -3.32 -8.31
N GLN A 227 -18.14 -3.32 -9.62
CA GLN A 227 -19.34 -2.70 -10.16
C GLN A 227 -20.61 -3.43 -9.72
N TYR A 228 -20.57 -4.75 -9.60
CA TYR A 228 -21.68 -5.52 -9.02
C TYR A 228 -21.99 -5.07 -7.59
N VAL A 229 -20.98 -4.98 -6.73
CA VAL A 229 -21.16 -4.54 -5.34
C VAL A 229 -21.74 -3.13 -5.28
N LEU A 230 -21.26 -2.20 -6.12
CA LEU A 230 -21.79 -0.84 -6.19
C LEU A 230 -23.24 -0.82 -6.66
N ALA A 231 -23.59 -1.57 -7.71
CA ALA A 231 -24.98 -1.69 -8.18
C ALA A 231 -25.88 -2.23 -7.08
N ARG A 232 -25.39 -3.21 -6.32
CA ARG A 232 -26.15 -3.82 -5.23
C ARG A 232 -26.33 -2.90 -4.03
N LEU A 233 -25.30 -2.12 -3.68
CA LEU A 233 -25.39 -1.03 -2.69
C LEU A 233 -26.42 0.04 -3.11
N ARG A 234 -26.44 0.45 -4.39
CA ARG A 234 -27.45 1.38 -4.92
C ARG A 234 -28.85 0.82 -4.79
N GLN A 235 -29.05 -0.45 -5.13
CA GLN A 235 -30.36 -1.09 -5.05
C GLN A 235 -30.87 -1.17 -3.61
N LEU A 236 -30.01 -1.52 -2.64
CA LEU A 236 -30.36 -1.52 -1.22
C LEU A 236 -30.66 -0.12 -0.70
N ALA A 237 -29.88 0.89 -1.10
CA ALA A 237 -30.14 2.29 -0.75
C ALA A 237 -31.48 2.79 -1.32
N GLN A 238 -31.85 2.39 -2.54
CA GLN A 238 -33.12 2.75 -3.16
C GLN A 238 -34.32 2.04 -2.52
N ALA A 239 -34.17 0.78 -2.11
CA ALA A 239 -35.21 0.01 -1.44
C ALA A 239 -35.66 0.62 -0.09
N GLY A 240 -34.82 1.45 0.54
CA GLY A 240 -35.18 2.20 1.75
C GLY A 240 -36.38 3.13 1.59
N ARG A 241 -36.70 3.57 0.36
CA ARG A 241 -37.87 4.42 0.06
C ARG A 241 -39.19 3.79 0.50
N GLN A 242 -39.31 2.46 0.42
CA GLN A 242 -40.55 1.75 0.76
C GLN A 242 -40.79 1.65 2.29
N VAL A 243 -39.83 2.12 3.11
CA VAL A 243 -39.85 1.93 4.57
C VAL A 243 -39.59 3.26 5.32
N GLY A 244 -39.80 4.40 4.66
CA GLY A 244 -39.83 5.71 5.31
C GLY A 244 -38.50 6.46 5.38
N VAL A 245 -37.46 6.02 4.66
CA VAL A 245 -36.23 6.81 4.48
C VAL A 245 -36.53 8.05 3.64
N SER A 246 -36.12 9.23 4.11
CA SER A 246 -36.37 10.50 3.42
C SER A 246 -35.59 10.58 2.10
N GLU A 247 -36.13 11.30 1.11
CA GLU A 247 -35.48 11.52 -0.19
C GLU A 247 -34.07 12.15 -0.03
N LYS A 248 -33.90 13.05 0.95
CA LYS A 248 -32.61 13.68 1.26
C LYS A 248 -31.58 12.69 1.81
N GLU A 249 -32.02 11.75 2.64
CA GLU A 249 -31.18 10.70 3.23
C GLU A 249 -30.73 9.69 2.17
N ARG A 250 -31.64 9.37 1.25
CA ARG A 250 -31.38 8.53 0.08
C ARG A 250 -30.37 9.16 -0.86
N GLU A 251 -30.47 10.47 -1.11
CA GLU A 251 -29.49 11.19 -1.93
C GLU A 251 -28.10 11.15 -1.30
N MET A 252 -27.98 11.31 0.02
CA MET A 252 -26.71 11.18 0.74
C MET A 252 -26.09 9.78 0.62
N LEU A 253 -26.91 8.73 0.73
CA LEU A 253 -26.47 7.34 0.52
C LEU A 253 -25.97 7.11 -0.91
N LEU A 254 -26.74 7.56 -1.91
CA LEU A 254 -26.39 7.40 -3.32
C LEU A 254 -25.16 8.21 -3.71
N LYS A 255 -24.97 9.40 -3.14
CA LYS A 255 -23.78 10.23 -3.34
C LYS A 255 -22.52 9.50 -2.88
N SER A 256 -22.52 8.91 -1.69
CA SER A 256 -21.37 8.12 -1.21
C SER A 256 -21.09 6.91 -2.12
N VAL A 257 -22.12 6.23 -2.63
CA VAL A 257 -21.93 5.12 -3.58
C VAL A 257 -21.45 5.58 -4.96
N GLY A 258 -21.85 6.77 -5.41
CA GLY A 258 -21.38 7.40 -6.65
C GLY A 258 -19.87 7.65 -6.64
N VAL A 259 -19.38 8.28 -5.56
CA VAL A 259 -17.95 8.60 -5.38
C VAL A 259 -17.07 7.34 -5.38
N LEU A 260 -17.58 6.21 -4.87
CA LEU A 260 -16.87 4.92 -4.89
C LEU A 260 -16.69 4.34 -6.31
N GLY A 261 -17.55 4.71 -7.27
CA GLY A 261 -17.55 4.13 -8.63
C GLY A 261 -16.73 4.89 -9.67
N GLU A 262 -16.58 6.21 -9.53
CA GLU A 262 -15.97 7.06 -10.58
C GLU A 262 -14.43 7.04 -10.58
N ARG A 263 -13.79 6.58 -9.50
CA ARG A 263 -12.35 6.77 -9.30
C ARG A 263 -11.49 5.53 -9.45
N ILE A 264 -12.06 4.42 -9.89
CA ILE A 264 -11.30 3.18 -10.14
C ILE A 264 -10.82 3.20 -11.58
N TYR A 265 -9.75 3.97 -11.86
CA TYR A 265 -9.07 3.94 -13.16
C TYR A 265 -7.60 3.57 -13.01
N ASN A 266 -7.20 2.54 -13.75
CA ASN A 266 -5.83 2.09 -13.95
C ASN A 266 -5.33 2.64 -15.28
N THR A 267 -4.52 3.70 -15.26
CA THR A 267 -3.69 4.06 -16.41
C THR A 267 -2.24 3.75 -16.05
N PRO A 268 -1.64 2.67 -16.58
CA PRO A 268 -0.25 2.36 -16.32
C PRO A 268 0.68 3.43 -16.92
N ILE A 269 1.88 3.57 -16.35
CA ILE A 269 2.91 4.41 -16.97
C ILE A 269 3.24 3.81 -18.35
N PRO A 270 3.44 4.62 -19.41
CA PRO A 270 3.73 4.10 -20.74
C PRO A 270 4.90 3.10 -20.73
N LEU A 271 4.64 1.87 -21.18
CA LEU A 271 5.64 0.78 -21.18
C LEU A 271 6.91 1.11 -21.97
N SER A 272 6.80 1.99 -22.98
CA SER A 272 7.93 2.46 -23.78
C SER A 272 8.98 3.17 -22.92
N TYR A 273 8.53 3.99 -21.96
CA TYR A 273 9.42 4.67 -21.02
C TYR A 273 10.14 3.65 -20.15
N SER A 274 9.40 2.69 -19.59
CA SER A 274 9.96 1.68 -18.70
C SER A 274 11.02 0.81 -19.36
N ARG A 275 10.77 0.38 -20.61
CA ARG A 275 11.69 -0.43 -21.41
C ARG A 275 12.92 0.36 -21.85
N HIS A 276 12.76 1.62 -22.24
CA HIS A 276 13.89 2.43 -22.68
C HIS A 276 14.89 2.69 -21.55
N THR A 277 14.43 3.09 -20.37
CA THR A 277 15.31 3.30 -19.20
C THR A 277 16.08 2.04 -18.83
N SER A 278 15.43 0.87 -18.85
CA SER A 278 16.08 -0.42 -18.56
C SER A 278 17.16 -0.78 -19.59
N ARG A 279 16.85 -0.61 -20.89
CA ARG A 279 17.80 -0.86 -21.99
C ARG A 279 18.99 0.09 -21.97
N PHE A 280 18.75 1.36 -21.64
CA PHE A 280 19.81 2.34 -21.53
C PHE A 280 20.72 2.03 -20.33
N LEU A 281 20.15 1.68 -19.17
CA LEU A 281 20.92 1.31 -17.98
C LEU A 281 21.80 0.07 -18.22
N ILE A 282 21.28 -0.99 -18.85
CA ILE A 282 22.07 -2.19 -19.12
C ILE A 282 23.23 -1.90 -20.08
N PHE A 283 22.98 -1.13 -21.15
CA PHE A 283 24.02 -0.75 -22.11
C PHE A 283 25.11 0.11 -21.45
N TYR A 284 24.71 1.08 -20.64
CA TYR A 284 25.64 1.92 -19.88
C TYR A 284 26.49 1.09 -18.91
N ALA A 285 25.86 0.24 -18.08
CA ALA A 285 26.56 -0.56 -17.08
C ALA A 285 27.52 -1.59 -17.69
N SER A 286 27.18 -2.18 -18.85
CA SER A 286 28.01 -3.20 -19.48
C SER A 286 29.21 -2.61 -20.25
N THR A 287 29.12 -1.37 -20.71
CA THR A 287 30.20 -0.70 -21.47
C THR A 287 31.11 0.16 -20.59
N LEU A 288 30.63 0.63 -19.44
CA LEU A 288 31.41 1.45 -18.51
C LEU A 288 32.75 0.83 -18.05
N PRO A 289 32.86 -0.49 -17.78
CA PRO A 289 34.13 -1.08 -17.38
C PRO A 289 35.27 -0.82 -18.38
N LEU A 290 34.99 -0.83 -19.69
CA LEU A 290 35.98 -0.55 -20.74
C LEU A 290 36.56 0.87 -20.67
N ALA A 291 35.81 1.82 -20.11
CA ALA A 291 36.24 3.21 -19.98
C ALA A 291 37.11 3.45 -18.74
N ILE A 292 36.93 2.67 -17.67
CA ILE A 292 37.57 2.92 -16.37
C ILE A 292 38.62 1.87 -15.98
N VAL A 293 38.63 0.70 -16.65
CA VAL A 293 39.53 -0.40 -16.32
C VAL A 293 41.01 -0.03 -16.46
N GLY A 294 41.37 0.84 -17.41
CA GLY A 294 42.75 1.30 -17.58
C GLY A 294 43.29 2.10 -16.39
N ALA A 295 42.41 2.77 -15.63
CA ALA A 295 42.79 3.55 -14.47
C ALA A 295 42.71 2.74 -13.15
N LEU A 296 41.73 1.83 -13.05
CA LEU A 296 41.41 1.13 -11.81
C LEU A 296 41.90 -0.33 -11.76
N GLY A 297 42.25 -0.93 -12.90
CA GLY A 297 42.63 -2.35 -12.99
C GLY A 297 41.59 -3.25 -12.32
N TRP A 298 42.04 -4.15 -11.43
CA TRP A 298 41.15 -5.05 -10.69
C TRP A 298 40.19 -4.35 -9.72
N ALA A 299 40.48 -3.11 -9.28
CA ALA A 299 39.55 -2.33 -8.45
C ALA A 299 38.26 -1.95 -9.22
N THR A 300 38.23 -2.13 -10.54
CA THR A 300 37.03 -1.94 -11.38
C THR A 300 35.90 -2.88 -10.95
N VAL A 301 36.19 -4.11 -10.54
CA VAL A 301 35.19 -5.11 -10.15
C VAL A 301 34.33 -4.64 -8.96
N PRO A 302 34.89 -4.28 -7.79
CA PRO A 302 34.08 -3.81 -6.66
C PRO A 302 33.39 -2.47 -6.94
N VAL A 303 34.00 -1.58 -7.73
CA VAL A 303 33.39 -0.31 -8.15
C VAL A 303 32.14 -0.57 -9.00
N MET A 304 32.25 -1.43 -10.01
CA MET A 304 31.13 -1.77 -10.88
C MET A 304 30.03 -2.53 -10.15
N ALA A 305 30.37 -3.42 -9.22
CA ALA A 305 29.39 -4.11 -8.38
C ALA A 305 28.56 -3.12 -7.55
N THR A 306 29.22 -2.14 -6.93
CA THR A 306 28.57 -1.08 -6.12
C THR A 306 27.69 -0.18 -6.98
N LEU A 307 28.20 0.25 -8.14
CA LEU A 307 27.48 1.10 -9.08
C LEU A 307 26.25 0.39 -9.65
N CYS A 308 26.39 -0.87 -10.06
CA CYS A 308 25.26 -1.67 -10.55
C CYS A 308 24.22 -1.88 -9.45
N TRP A 309 24.63 -2.22 -8.23
CA TRP A 309 23.72 -2.34 -7.10
C TRP A 309 22.91 -1.05 -6.87
N ALA A 310 23.57 0.11 -6.90
CA ALA A 310 22.90 1.39 -6.73
C ALA A 310 21.91 1.72 -7.87
N LEU A 311 22.36 1.65 -9.13
CA LEU A 311 21.53 2.07 -10.27
C LEU A 311 20.39 1.08 -10.56
N PHE A 312 20.67 -0.23 -10.60
CA PHE A 312 19.61 -1.22 -10.77
C PHE A 312 18.70 -1.28 -9.55
N GLY A 313 19.23 -1.02 -8.34
CA GLY A 313 18.44 -0.89 -7.13
C GLY A 313 17.39 0.23 -7.22
N ILE A 314 17.80 1.43 -7.64
CA ILE A 314 16.88 2.56 -7.85
C ILE A 314 15.83 2.24 -8.93
N LEU A 315 16.26 1.64 -10.05
CA LEU A 315 15.35 1.24 -11.12
C LEU A 315 14.27 0.26 -10.62
N GLU A 316 14.69 -0.76 -9.86
CA GLU A 316 13.78 -1.76 -9.33
C GLU A 316 12.87 -1.18 -8.24
N ILE A 317 13.36 -0.31 -7.37
CA ILE A 317 12.51 0.43 -6.41
C ILE A 317 11.41 1.21 -7.14
N GLY A 318 11.75 1.86 -8.27
CA GLY A 318 10.75 2.51 -9.12
C GLY A 318 9.68 1.53 -9.62
N ASN A 319 10.07 0.34 -10.08
CA ASN A 319 9.13 -0.72 -10.51
C ASN A 319 8.22 -1.18 -9.36
N LEU A 320 8.79 -1.32 -8.14
CA LEU A 320 8.04 -1.74 -6.96
C LEU A 320 6.96 -0.73 -6.57
N ILE A 321 7.30 0.56 -6.61
CA ILE A 321 6.41 1.64 -6.21
C ILE A 321 5.31 1.87 -7.27
N GLU A 322 5.61 1.59 -8.54
CA GLU A 322 4.67 1.74 -9.65
C GLU A 322 3.40 0.88 -9.52
N GLU A 323 3.48 -0.29 -8.86
CA GLU A 323 2.38 -1.23 -8.70
C GLU A 323 1.84 -1.29 -7.25
N PRO A 324 0.98 -0.33 -6.85
CA PRO A 324 0.58 -0.19 -5.45
C PRO A 324 -0.28 -1.33 -4.89
N PHE A 325 -0.90 -2.14 -5.76
CA PHE A 325 -1.89 -3.14 -5.35
C PHE A 325 -1.43 -4.59 -5.53
N THR A 326 -0.37 -4.85 -6.29
CA THR A 326 0.09 -6.22 -6.64
C THR A 326 0.45 -7.04 -5.40
N ALA A 327 0.03 -8.30 -5.38
CA ALA A 327 0.34 -9.23 -4.31
C ALA A 327 1.77 -9.76 -4.45
N TYR A 328 2.68 -9.19 -3.66
CA TYR A 328 4.02 -9.73 -3.46
C TYR A 328 3.94 -10.96 -2.56
N GLU A 329 3.68 -12.13 -3.13
CA GLU A 329 3.49 -13.37 -2.36
C GLU A 329 4.77 -13.94 -1.72
N SER A 330 5.87 -13.17 -1.63
CA SER A 330 7.08 -13.67 -0.93
C SER A 330 7.85 -12.69 -0.06
N GLN A 331 7.40 -11.47 0.21
CA GLN A 331 7.91 -10.72 1.37
C GLN A 331 6.86 -9.85 2.04
N ARG A 332 6.86 -9.91 3.38
CA ARG A 332 5.96 -9.22 4.30
C ARG A 332 5.81 -7.73 3.95
N ARG A 333 4.76 -7.38 3.20
CA ARG A 333 3.73 -6.37 3.51
C ARG A 333 3.22 -5.68 2.23
N PRO A 334 1.92 -5.79 1.92
CA PRO A 334 1.22 -4.89 1.01
C PRO A 334 1.23 -3.45 1.55
N LEU A 335 1.07 -2.51 0.64
CA LEU A 335 0.88 -1.11 0.98
C LEU A 335 -0.35 -0.94 1.88
N LEU A 336 -0.08 -0.30 3.01
CA LEU A 336 -0.92 0.09 4.14
C LEU A 336 -1.15 -0.92 5.26
N PRO A 337 -1.00 -0.44 6.52
CA PRO A 337 -1.38 -1.23 7.66
C PRO A 337 -2.90 -1.30 7.62
N LEU A 338 -3.44 -2.51 7.61
CA LEU A 338 -4.56 -2.86 8.47
C LEU A 338 -4.62 -4.39 8.51
N THR A 339 -4.27 -4.83 9.71
CA THR A 339 -4.55 -6.12 10.34
C THR A 339 -3.83 -7.36 9.82
N GLU A 340 -2.79 -7.69 10.60
CA GLU A 340 -2.46 -9.04 11.08
C GLU A 340 -1.64 -9.90 10.11
N ALA A 341 -0.34 -10.12 10.31
CA ALA A 341 0.28 -10.68 11.52
C ALA A 341 -0.35 -12.02 12.01
N ARG A 342 -1.43 -12.52 11.37
CA ARG A 342 -2.07 -13.79 11.73
C ARG A 342 -1.40 -15.04 11.15
N ARG A 343 -0.31 -14.88 10.39
CA ARG A 343 0.49 -16.03 9.95
C ARG A 343 1.23 -16.68 11.13
N GLU A 344 1.57 -15.90 12.16
CA GLU A 344 2.17 -16.42 13.41
C GLU A 344 1.12 -17.09 14.33
N ASP A 345 -0.18 -16.81 14.16
CA ASP A 345 -1.27 -17.53 14.86
C ASP A 345 -1.68 -18.82 14.13
N ALA A 346 -1.51 -18.90 12.80
CA ALA A 346 -1.80 -20.11 12.02
C ALA A 346 -0.82 -21.26 12.37
N GLU A 347 0.43 -20.91 12.69
CA GLU A 347 1.45 -21.87 13.16
C GLU A 347 1.16 -22.32 14.62
N ARG A 348 0.69 -21.42 15.48
CA ARG A 348 0.26 -21.77 16.86
C ARG A 348 -1.00 -22.64 16.92
N VAL A 349 -1.90 -22.52 15.94
CA VAL A 349 -3.10 -23.37 15.84
C VAL A 349 -2.77 -24.72 15.20
N ALA A 350 -1.74 -24.81 14.35
CA ALA A 350 -1.24 -26.08 13.83
C ALA A 350 -0.51 -26.93 14.90
N GLU A 351 0.11 -26.29 15.90
CA GLU A 351 0.75 -26.97 17.04
C GLU A 351 -0.24 -27.36 18.17
N ALA A 352 -1.44 -26.79 18.19
CA ALA A 352 -2.44 -27.00 19.26
C ALA A 352 -3.50 -28.08 18.95
N GLN A 353 -3.39 -28.83 17.86
CA GLN A 353 -4.25 -30.00 17.61
C GLN A 353 -3.62 -31.26 18.22
N PRO A 354 -4.25 -31.92 19.20
CA PRO A 354 -3.82 -33.25 19.62
C PRO A 354 -4.05 -34.24 18.46
N ARG A 355 -3.09 -35.17 18.29
CA ARG A 355 -3.14 -36.24 17.29
C ARG A 355 -4.32 -37.19 17.47
#